data_AF-A0A952U598-F1
#
_entry.id   AF-A0A952U598-F1
#
_cell.length_a   1.000
_cell.length_b   1.000
_cell.length_c   1.000
_cell.angle_alpha   90.00
_cell.angle_beta   90.00
_cell.angle_gamma   90.00
#
_symmetry.space_group_name_H-M   'P 1'
#
loop_
_entity.id
_entity.type
_entity.pdbx_description
1 polymer ?
#
loop_
_entity_poly.entity_id
_entity_poly.type
_entity_poly.pdbx_seq_one_letter_code
_entity_poly.pdbx_strand_id
1 'polypeptide(L)'
;MFEHYIRQLKSQQVLERRQAIVKITNSGHPEALAVLEKFLRIEQDPEIRALTEKAIHYLKTNKPAAASAPVASSHASSQMNKPVAPAADKIGSGVFMTAKPDHHPAPDHHPAVTGQPAPPPAHLVPLPPPKPVTEQQKKLAKGKLDTAMQLQLNGKIDEALLSLKRAFELNPELERDSFAYGLASALTGGGGDPIALVKQSSKPEDKATKALVAQGATTALNFAIEMAILTIVFIMYFAISYRKFAEIAAGLSQYAMTTGASSASFTALDLFTSSTRNQLLVSALTQGIGVTISGIAQAFLMFVVGILIGGTGNLLDFLRTVMRVTAGIYLAIGAVFLIFPASSWLPVDLATGQPTTFSPFILLGIIAFVGSILWVYFAGRAHGFGFFKGCAMIVLTSIGFSILVFIVALLARPSITTDLPGIIMPLLSLR
;
A
#
# COMPACT_ATOMS: atom_id res chain seq x y z
N MET A 1 -5.12 -8.24 -23.85
CA MET A 1 -4.13 -9.16 -23.23
C MET A 1 -4.73 -10.51 -22.88
N PHE A 2 -5.99 -10.60 -22.43
CA PHE A 2 -6.68 -11.84 -22.07
C PHE A 2 -6.55 -12.97 -23.10
N GLU A 3 -6.79 -12.68 -24.39
CA GLU A 3 -6.64 -13.63 -25.52
C GLU A 3 -5.27 -14.29 -25.65
N HIS A 4 -4.19 -13.61 -25.23
CA HIS A 4 -2.86 -14.19 -25.25
C HIS A 4 -2.76 -15.36 -24.25
N TYR A 5 -3.34 -15.21 -23.07
CA TYR A 5 -3.36 -16.26 -22.05
C TYR A 5 -4.28 -17.43 -22.42
N ILE A 6 -5.37 -17.17 -23.14
CA ILE A 6 -6.22 -18.25 -23.69
C ILE A 6 -5.42 -19.11 -24.66
N ARG A 7 -4.57 -18.50 -25.50
CA ARG A 7 -3.67 -19.26 -26.38
C ARG A 7 -2.63 -20.07 -25.59
N GLN A 8 -2.07 -19.50 -24.51
CA GLN A 8 -1.11 -20.20 -23.66
C GLN A 8 -1.72 -21.41 -22.92
N LEU A 9 -3.02 -21.41 -22.61
CA LEU A 9 -3.70 -22.60 -22.07
C LEU A 9 -3.62 -23.81 -23.02
N LYS A 10 -3.43 -23.60 -24.32
CA LYS A 10 -3.26 -24.68 -25.30
C LYS A 10 -1.81 -25.13 -25.47
N SER A 11 -0.87 -24.53 -24.76
CA SER A 11 0.54 -24.90 -24.83
C SER A 11 0.76 -26.32 -24.32
N GLN A 12 1.71 -27.05 -24.92
CA GLN A 12 2.11 -28.36 -24.41
C GLN A 12 2.89 -28.24 -23.10
N GLN A 13 3.50 -27.08 -22.82
CA GLN A 13 4.31 -26.89 -21.63
C GLN A 13 3.44 -26.63 -20.40
N VAL A 14 3.60 -27.50 -19.38
CA VAL A 14 2.87 -27.43 -18.10
C VAL A 14 3.05 -26.08 -17.41
N LEU A 15 4.27 -25.53 -17.43
CA LEU A 15 4.60 -24.23 -16.83
C LEU A 15 3.84 -23.07 -17.47
N GLU A 16 3.74 -23.04 -18.80
CA GLU A 16 3.01 -21.99 -19.52
C GLU A 16 1.51 -22.05 -19.23
N ARG A 17 0.92 -23.25 -19.21
CA ARG A 17 -0.49 -23.44 -18.84
C ARG A 17 -0.75 -22.95 -17.41
N ARG A 18 0.15 -23.29 -16.49
CA ARG A 18 0.08 -22.87 -15.08
C ARG A 18 0.10 -21.35 -14.93
N GLN A 19 1.03 -20.67 -15.63
CA GLN A 19 1.13 -19.22 -15.62
C GLN A 19 -0.12 -18.57 -16.25
N ALA A 20 -0.63 -19.13 -17.35
CA ALA A 20 -1.83 -18.64 -18.01
C ALA A 20 -3.06 -18.70 -17.08
N ILE A 21 -3.24 -19.80 -16.34
CA ILE A 21 -4.34 -19.92 -15.34
C ILE A 21 -4.27 -18.80 -14.30
N VAL A 22 -3.09 -18.56 -13.73
CA VAL A 22 -2.91 -17.50 -12.71
C VAL A 22 -3.21 -16.12 -13.30
N LYS A 23 -2.73 -15.84 -14.51
CA LYS A 23 -2.97 -14.55 -15.18
C LYS A 23 -4.44 -14.34 -15.56
N ILE A 24 -5.11 -15.39 -16.04
CA ILE A 24 -6.56 -15.37 -16.34
C ILE A 24 -7.35 -15.11 -15.07
N THR A 25 -7.02 -15.79 -13.97
CA THR A 25 -7.69 -15.63 -12.67
C THR A 25 -7.53 -14.21 -12.13
N ASN A 26 -6.30 -13.68 -12.15
CA ASN A 26 -6.00 -12.34 -11.62
C ASN A 26 -6.53 -11.21 -12.50
N SER A 27 -6.85 -11.48 -13.78
CA SER A 27 -7.41 -10.47 -14.67
C SER A 27 -8.83 -10.04 -14.27
N GLY A 28 -9.56 -10.87 -13.52
CA GLY A 28 -10.94 -10.58 -13.10
C GLY A 28 -11.94 -10.46 -14.25
N HIS A 29 -11.57 -10.85 -15.49
CA HIS A 29 -12.47 -10.77 -16.63
C HIS A 29 -13.71 -11.67 -16.42
N PRO A 30 -14.92 -11.20 -16.77
CA PRO A 30 -16.15 -11.98 -16.58
C PRO A 30 -16.14 -13.29 -17.38
N GLU A 31 -15.42 -13.33 -18.51
CA GLU A 31 -15.29 -14.51 -19.37
C GLU A 31 -14.29 -15.55 -18.85
N ALA A 32 -13.42 -15.18 -17.88
CA ALA A 32 -12.39 -16.07 -17.32
C ALA A 32 -12.99 -17.36 -16.76
N LEU A 33 -14.15 -17.26 -16.10
CA LEU A 33 -14.83 -18.40 -15.51
C LEU A 33 -15.23 -19.44 -16.57
N ALA A 34 -15.87 -19.00 -17.66
CA ALA A 34 -16.32 -19.89 -18.72
C ALA A 34 -15.15 -20.54 -19.47
N VAL A 35 -14.06 -19.81 -19.67
CA VAL A 35 -12.84 -20.33 -20.30
C VAL A 35 -12.19 -21.40 -19.42
N LEU A 36 -12.00 -21.14 -18.13
CA LEU A 36 -11.39 -22.10 -17.20
C LEU A 36 -12.25 -23.34 -16.99
N GLU A 37 -13.59 -23.21 -16.95
CA GLU A 37 -14.50 -24.37 -16.85
C GLU A 37 -14.44 -25.26 -18.10
N LYS A 38 -14.31 -24.68 -19.29
CA LYS A 38 -14.10 -25.45 -20.53
C LYS A 38 -12.74 -26.13 -20.53
N PHE A 39 -11.70 -25.42 -20.10
CA PHE A 39 -10.34 -25.95 -20.02
C PHE A 39 -10.23 -27.13 -19.04
N LEU A 40 -10.89 -27.04 -17.87
CA LEU A 40 -10.92 -28.09 -16.85
C LEU A 40 -11.45 -29.44 -17.36
N ARG A 41 -12.37 -29.43 -18.34
CA ARG A 41 -12.94 -30.65 -18.93
C ARG A 41 -11.96 -31.39 -19.85
N ILE A 42 -10.97 -30.68 -20.38
CA ILE A 42 -10.04 -31.19 -21.39
C ILE A 42 -8.68 -31.54 -20.75
N GLU A 43 -8.29 -30.83 -19.69
CA GLU A 43 -7.00 -31.03 -19.03
C GLU A 43 -6.90 -32.40 -18.36
N GLN A 44 -5.84 -33.13 -18.67
CA GLN A 44 -5.55 -34.46 -18.14
C GLN A 44 -4.53 -34.42 -17.01
N ASP A 45 -3.70 -33.36 -16.96
CA ASP A 45 -2.69 -33.21 -15.92
C ASP A 45 -3.36 -32.92 -14.56
N PRO A 46 -3.13 -33.76 -13.53
CA PRO A 46 -3.80 -33.64 -12.24
C PRO A 46 -3.42 -32.36 -11.47
N GLU A 47 -2.19 -31.85 -11.64
CA GLU A 47 -1.75 -30.63 -10.97
C GLU A 47 -2.40 -29.39 -11.58
N ILE A 48 -2.42 -29.32 -12.91
CA ILE A 48 -3.05 -28.20 -13.64
C ILE A 48 -4.57 -28.22 -13.42
N ARG A 49 -5.17 -29.40 -13.35
CA ARG A 49 -6.59 -29.56 -13.03
C ARG A 49 -6.93 -29.03 -11.63
N ALA A 50 -6.17 -29.43 -10.61
CA ALA A 50 -6.36 -28.95 -9.24
C ALA A 50 -6.16 -27.43 -9.11
N LEU A 51 -5.19 -26.86 -9.84
CA LEU A 51 -4.98 -25.41 -9.87
C LEU A 51 -6.16 -24.69 -10.56
N THR A 52 -6.68 -25.25 -11.65
CA THR A 52 -7.82 -24.70 -12.38
C THR A 52 -9.10 -24.73 -11.53
N GLU A 53 -9.34 -25.81 -10.78
CA GLU A 53 -10.46 -25.90 -9.82
C GLU A 53 -10.38 -24.81 -8.74
N LYS A 54 -9.19 -24.57 -8.17
CA LYS A 54 -8.96 -23.48 -7.20
C LYS A 54 -9.22 -22.10 -7.81
N ALA A 55 -8.76 -21.87 -9.04
CA ALA A 55 -8.99 -20.63 -9.77
C ALA A 55 -10.48 -20.36 -10.03
N ILE A 56 -11.22 -21.39 -10.47
CA ILE A 56 -12.67 -21.31 -10.67
C ILE A 56 -13.38 -20.98 -9.36
N HIS A 57 -13.02 -21.65 -8.25
CA HIS A 57 -13.60 -21.38 -6.94
C HIS A 57 -13.34 -19.93 -6.48
N TYR A 58 -12.12 -19.44 -6.67
CA TYR A 58 -11.75 -18.06 -6.36
C TYR A 58 -12.59 -17.06 -7.15
N LEU A 59 -12.76 -17.26 -8.46
CA LEU A 59 -13.58 -16.38 -9.31
C LEU A 59 -15.08 -16.43 -8.98
N LYS A 60 -15.61 -17.59 -8.56
CA LYS A 60 -17.01 -17.71 -8.11
C LYS A 60 -17.25 -16.97 -6.79
N THR A 61 -16.31 -17.08 -5.85
CA THR A 61 -16.42 -16.46 -4.52
C THR A 61 -16.19 -14.95 -4.59
N ASN A 62 -15.21 -14.52 -5.38
CA ASN A 62 -14.82 -13.12 -5.50
C ASN A 62 -15.38 -12.47 -6.76
N LYS A 63 -16.48 -13.00 -7.32
CA LYS A 63 -17.10 -12.45 -8.52
C LYS A 63 -17.27 -10.95 -8.31
N PRO A 64 -16.50 -10.09 -9.02
CA PRO A 64 -16.64 -8.66 -8.84
C PRO A 64 -18.09 -8.35 -9.11
N ALA A 65 -18.78 -7.79 -8.11
CA ALA A 65 -20.17 -7.37 -8.23
C ALA A 65 -20.24 -6.58 -9.53
N ALA A 66 -20.92 -7.18 -10.52
CA ALA A 66 -20.89 -6.69 -11.88
C ALA A 66 -21.20 -5.19 -11.82
N ALA A 67 -20.30 -4.37 -12.36
CA ALA A 67 -20.58 -2.97 -12.61
C ALA A 67 -21.95 -2.93 -13.27
N SER A 68 -22.90 -2.35 -12.53
CA SER A 68 -24.31 -2.25 -12.90
C SER A 68 -24.40 -1.83 -14.36
N ALA A 69 -25.16 -2.58 -15.14
CA ALA A 69 -25.33 -2.38 -16.57
C ALA A 69 -25.59 -0.88 -16.90
N PRO A 70 -25.02 -0.35 -17.99
CA PRO A 70 -25.41 0.96 -18.46
C PRO A 70 -26.88 0.90 -18.90
N VAL A 71 -27.67 1.82 -18.35
CA VAL A 71 -29.02 2.13 -18.80
C VAL A 71 -29.00 2.33 -20.31
N ALA A 72 -29.84 1.57 -21.01
CA ALA A 72 -30.02 1.66 -22.44
C ALA A 72 -30.51 3.07 -22.82
N SER A 73 -29.65 3.84 -23.48
CA SER A 73 -30.05 4.99 -24.28
C SER A 73 -30.04 4.59 -25.74
N SER A 74 -31.25 4.48 -26.31
CA SER A 74 -31.51 4.38 -27.73
C SER A 74 -30.99 5.61 -28.46
N HIS A 75 -30.18 5.44 -29.50
CA HIS A 75 -30.29 6.26 -30.71
C HIS A 75 -29.80 5.48 -31.94
N ALA A 76 -30.62 5.57 -32.98
CA ALA A 76 -30.50 4.88 -34.24
C ALA A 76 -29.67 5.69 -35.26
N SER A 77 -29.04 4.92 -36.16
CA SER A 77 -28.70 5.25 -37.56
C SER A 77 -27.61 6.29 -37.84
N SER A 78 -26.46 5.81 -38.36
CA SER A 78 -26.16 5.89 -39.81
C SER A 78 -24.92 5.07 -40.21
N GLN A 79 -25.16 4.08 -41.07
CA GLN A 79 -24.46 3.76 -42.34
C GLN A 79 -23.36 4.77 -42.77
N MET A 80 -22.23 4.47 -43.43
CA MET A 80 -21.80 3.38 -44.33
C MET A 80 -20.38 3.77 -44.83
N ASN A 81 -19.43 2.83 -44.90
CA ASN A 81 -18.46 2.65 -46.00
C ASN A 81 -17.25 1.76 -45.61
N LYS A 82 -17.14 0.65 -46.35
CA LYS A 82 -15.93 -0.08 -46.78
C LYS A 82 -16.03 -0.10 -48.34
N PRO A 83 -15.05 -0.54 -49.14
CA PRO A 83 -13.70 -1.07 -48.83
C PRO A 83 -12.57 -0.57 -49.78
N VAL A 84 -11.28 -0.67 -49.41
CA VAL A 84 -10.18 -0.96 -50.37
C VAL A 84 -9.01 -1.65 -49.66
N ALA A 85 -8.64 -2.83 -50.17
CA ALA A 85 -7.29 -3.38 -50.28
C ALA A 85 -7.16 -3.81 -51.77
N PRO A 86 -5.99 -4.20 -52.34
CA PRO A 86 -4.70 -4.50 -51.71
C PRO A 86 -3.47 -3.91 -52.45
N ALA A 87 -2.29 -3.98 -51.84
CA ALA A 87 -1.03 -3.97 -52.59
C ALA A 87 -0.01 -4.88 -51.90
N ALA A 88 0.42 -5.88 -52.67
CA ALA A 88 1.53 -6.77 -52.38
C ALA A 88 2.85 -5.99 -52.49
N ASP A 89 3.83 -6.32 -51.66
CA ASP A 89 5.21 -6.17 -52.10
C ASP A 89 6.12 -7.28 -51.58
N LYS A 90 7.12 -7.52 -52.42
CA LYS A 90 7.85 -8.76 -52.65
C LYS A 90 9.11 -8.87 -51.79
N ILE A 91 9.47 -10.13 -51.53
CA ILE A 91 10.78 -10.76 -51.79
C ILE A 91 12.01 -9.91 -51.47
N GLY A 92 12.65 -10.24 -50.34
CA GLY A 92 14.02 -9.86 -50.01
C GLY A 92 14.80 -11.09 -49.55
N SER A 93 15.46 -11.74 -50.51
CA SER A 93 16.37 -12.86 -50.35
C SER A 93 17.73 -12.38 -49.83
N GLY A 94 18.38 -13.20 -49.00
CA GLY A 94 19.82 -13.13 -48.74
C GLY A 94 20.19 -12.76 -47.30
N VAL A 95 20.82 -13.67 -46.56
CA VAL A 95 22.28 -13.89 -46.61
C VAL A 95 22.60 -15.01 -45.62
N PHE A 96 23.22 -16.08 -46.15
CA PHE A 96 23.92 -17.10 -45.40
C PHE A 96 25.01 -16.46 -44.54
N MET A 97 24.95 -16.63 -43.21
CA MET A 97 26.14 -16.53 -42.38
C MET A 97 26.71 -17.93 -42.22
N THR A 98 27.76 -18.18 -43.01
CA THR A 98 28.65 -19.32 -42.91
C THR A 98 29.32 -19.34 -41.55
N ALA A 99 29.22 -20.50 -40.89
CA ALA A 99 29.98 -20.82 -39.70
C ALA A 99 31.48 -20.72 -39.99
N LYS A 100 32.18 -19.93 -39.19
CA LYS A 100 33.64 -19.91 -39.12
C LYS A 100 34.07 -20.96 -38.08
N PRO A 101 34.84 -22.00 -38.45
CA PRO A 101 35.43 -22.91 -37.49
C PRO A 101 36.71 -22.27 -36.93
N ASP A 102 36.64 -21.70 -35.74
CA ASP A 102 37.84 -21.23 -35.04
C ASP A 102 38.64 -22.44 -34.53
N HIS A 103 39.90 -22.48 -34.96
CA HIS A 103 40.92 -23.44 -34.57
C HIS A 103 41.10 -23.47 -33.06
N HIS A 104 40.94 -24.66 -32.45
CA HIS A 104 41.55 -24.96 -31.16
C HIS A 104 43.05 -25.25 -31.38
N PRO A 105 43.96 -24.51 -30.74
CA PRO A 105 45.36 -24.92 -30.68
C PRO A 105 45.51 -26.15 -29.77
N ALA A 106 46.52 -26.96 -30.12
CA ALA A 106 46.92 -28.17 -29.44
C ALA A 106 47.17 -27.98 -27.93
N PRO A 107 47.03 -29.04 -27.12
CA PRO A 107 47.38 -28.99 -25.70
C PRO A 107 48.89 -28.88 -25.53
N ASP A 108 49.34 -27.75 -24.96
CA ASP A 108 50.72 -27.57 -24.53
C ASP A 108 51.06 -28.55 -23.40
N HIS A 109 52.13 -29.31 -23.64
CA HIS A 109 52.77 -30.19 -22.68
C HIS A 109 53.36 -29.35 -21.53
N HIS A 110 52.74 -29.41 -20.34
CA HIS A 110 53.39 -28.97 -19.12
C HIS A 110 54.50 -29.97 -18.73
N PRO A 111 55.73 -29.51 -18.47
CA PRO A 111 56.82 -30.36 -18.01
C PRO A 111 56.55 -30.89 -16.61
N ALA A 112 56.92 -32.16 -16.42
CA ALA A 112 56.91 -32.85 -15.15
C ALA A 112 57.65 -32.04 -14.07
N VAL A 113 56.89 -31.46 -13.12
CA VAL A 113 57.44 -30.92 -11.88
C VAL A 113 57.81 -32.10 -11.01
N THR A 114 59.12 -32.34 -10.98
CA THR A 114 59.81 -33.28 -10.11
C THR A 114 59.68 -32.85 -8.64
N GLY A 115 59.16 -33.77 -7.81
CA GLY A 115 59.68 -34.03 -6.47
C GLY A 115 59.60 -32.91 -5.43
N GLN A 116 58.39 -32.54 -5.02
CA GLN A 116 58.20 -31.93 -3.70
C GLN A 116 57.89 -33.05 -2.67
N PRO A 117 58.69 -33.22 -1.60
CA PRO A 117 58.47 -34.27 -0.61
C PRO A 117 57.10 -34.12 0.03
N ALA A 118 56.35 -35.23 0.07
CA ALA A 118 55.04 -35.29 0.69
C ALA A 118 55.12 -34.74 2.13
N PRO A 119 54.30 -33.72 2.49
CA PRO A 119 54.21 -33.30 3.88
C PRO A 119 53.76 -34.49 4.73
N PRO A 120 54.33 -34.67 5.94
CA PRO A 120 53.97 -35.77 6.83
C PRO A 120 52.45 -35.78 7.06
N PRO A 121 51.82 -36.96 7.14
CA PRO A 121 50.37 -37.09 7.26
C PRO A 121 49.90 -36.29 8.47
N ALA A 122 49.28 -35.14 8.20
CA ALA A 122 48.65 -34.33 9.22
C ALA A 122 47.62 -35.23 9.93
N HIS A 123 47.86 -35.49 11.21
CA HIS A 123 46.94 -36.20 12.08
C HIS A 123 45.53 -35.64 11.84
N LEU A 124 44.65 -36.48 11.29
CA LEU A 124 43.25 -36.17 11.04
C LEU A 124 42.60 -35.84 12.37
N VAL A 125 42.64 -34.58 12.78
CA VAL A 125 41.87 -34.07 13.91
C VAL A 125 40.41 -34.36 13.54
N PRO A 126 39.69 -35.22 14.30
CA PRO A 126 38.30 -35.53 14.02
C PRO A 126 37.51 -34.22 13.96
N LEU A 127 36.82 -33.97 12.84
CA LEU A 127 35.97 -32.81 12.72
C LEU A 127 34.98 -32.80 13.90
N PRO A 128 34.84 -31.69 14.64
CA PRO A 128 33.88 -31.63 15.73
C PRO A 128 32.48 -31.94 15.20
N PRO A 129 31.67 -32.73 15.94
CA PRO A 129 30.33 -33.09 15.49
C PRO A 129 29.47 -31.85 15.28
N PRO A 130 28.59 -31.83 14.26
CA PRO A 130 27.75 -30.68 13.96
C PRO A 130 26.88 -30.32 15.16
N LYS A 131 26.76 -29.02 15.44
CA LYS A 131 25.98 -28.51 16.56
C LYS A 131 24.50 -28.88 16.35
N PRO A 132 23.81 -29.46 17.36
CA PRO A 132 22.41 -29.84 17.22
C PRO A 132 21.52 -28.61 16.98
N VAL A 133 20.62 -28.70 16.00
CA VAL A 133 19.70 -27.63 15.61
C VAL A 133 18.49 -27.62 16.56
N THR A 134 18.18 -26.47 17.13
CA THR A 134 17.01 -26.32 18.03
C THR A 134 15.68 -26.30 17.25
N GLU A 135 14.58 -26.72 17.88
CA GLU A 135 13.24 -26.71 17.25
C GLU A 135 12.81 -25.29 16.79
N GLN A 136 13.20 -24.26 17.54
CA GLN A 136 12.96 -22.87 17.14
C GLN A 136 13.70 -22.51 15.84
N GLN A 137 14.96 -22.93 15.69
CA GLN A 137 15.72 -22.72 14.45
C GLN A 137 15.10 -23.48 13.27
N LYS A 138 14.61 -24.71 13.48
CA LYS A 138 13.87 -25.46 12.44
C LYS A 138 12.65 -24.70 11.96
N LYS A 139 11.85 -24.13 12.88
CA LYS A 139 10.66 -23.34 12.53
C LYS A 139 11.00 -22.07 11.77
N LEU A 140 12.05 -21.35 12.19
CA LEU A 140 12.52 -20.15 11.49
C LEU A 140 13.08 -20.48 10.10
N ALA A 141 13.86 -21.56 9.99
CA ALA A 141 14.40 -22.05 8.72
C ALA A 141 13.27 -22.40 7.73
N LYS A 142 12.22 -23.09 8.21
CA LYS A 142 11.03 -23.38 7.40
C LYS A 142 10.33 -22.11 6.90
N GLY A 143 10.15 -21.11 7.77
CA GLY A 143 9.57 -19.83 7.35
C GLY A 143 10.42 -19.11 6.29
N LYS A 144 11.76 -19.21 6.36
CA LYS A 144 12.67 -18.68 5.33
C LYS A 144 12.59 -19.44 4.01
N LEU A 145 12.44 -20.76 4.07
CA LEU A 145 12.22 -21.61 2.90
C LEU A 145 10.90 -21.26 2.19
N ASP A 146 9.80 -21.11 2.93
CA ASP A 146 8.50 -20.70 2.40
C ASP A 146 8.56 -19.31 1.73
N THR A 147 9.31 -18.39 2.35
CA THR A 147 9.55 -17.05 1.80
C THR A 147 10.34 -17.12 0.48
N ALA A 148 11.38 -17.97 0.42
CA ALA A 148 12.16 -18.17 -0.79
C ALA A 148 11.30 -18.68 -1.95
N MET A 149 10.41 -19.64 -1.68
CA MET A 149 9.45 -20.14 -2.67
C MET A 149 8.50 -19.04 -3.15
N GLN A 150 7.92 -18.23 -2.26
CA GLN A 150 7.08 -17.10 -2.67
C GLN A 150 7.83 -16.09 -3.54
N LEU A 151 9.08 -15.77 -3.18
CA LEU A 151 9.91 -14.85 -3.95
C LEU A 151 10.23 -15.39 -5.34
N GLN A 152 10.50 -16.69 -5.45
CA GLN A 152 10.67 -17.38 -6.74
C GLN A 152 9.40 -17.24 -7.61
N LEU A 153 8.22 -17.51 -7.04
CA LEU A 153 6.94 -17.40 -7.75
C LEU A 153 6.66 -15.98 -8.26
N ASN A 154 7.21 -14.97 -7.57
CA ASN A 154 7.12 -13.56 -7.95
C ASN A 154 8.24 -13.10 -8.89
N GLY A 155 9.16 -13.99 -9.30
CA GLY A 155 10.30 -13.68 -10.18
C GLY A 155 11.45 -12.95 -9.48
N LYS A 156 11.45 -12.86 -8.14
CA LYS A 156 12.49 -12.20 -7.33
C LYS A 156 13.60 -13.17 -6.96
N ILE A 157 14.33 -13.65 -7.97
CA ILE A 157 15.29 -14.76 -7.83
C ILE A 157 16.43 -14.46 -6.83
N ASP A 158 16.98 -13.24 -6.85
CA ASP A 158 18.07 -12.86 -5.93
C ASP A 158 17.61 -12.86 -4.46
N GLU A 159 16.42 -12.32 -4.19
CA GLU A 159 15.82 -12.32 -2.84
C GLU A 159 15.47 -13.75 -2.38
N ALA A 160 15.04 -14.60 -3.32
CA ALA A 160 14.74 -16.00 -3.06
C ALA A 160 16.00 -16.80 -2.69
N LEU A 161 17.09 -16.63 -3.45
CA LEU A 161 18.40 -17.22 -3.15
C LEU A 161 18.90 -16.81 -1.76
N LEU A 162 18.77 -15.52 -1.41
CA LEU A 162 19.16 -15.01 -0.09
C LEU A 162 18.33 -15.64 1.05
N SER A 163 17.01 -15.75 0.84
CA SER A 163 16.10 -16.35 1.83
C SER A 163 16.39 -17.84 2.01
N LEU A 164 16.66 -18.55 0.91
CA LEU A 164 17.03 -19.97 0.93
C LEU A 164 18.36 -20.20 1.62
N LYS A 165 19.37 -19.36 1.35
CA LYS A 165 20.66 -19.39 2.04
C LYS A 165 20.50 -19.27 3.56
N ARG A 166 19.68 -18.31 4.03
CA ARG A 166 19.36 -18.15 5.46
C ARG A 166 18.64 -19.36 6.05
N ALA A 167 17.81 -20.05 5.26
CA ALA A 167 17.19 -21.29 5.70
C ALA A 167 18.25 -22.38 5.96
N PHE A 168 19.22 -22.55 5.06
CA PHE A 168 20.34 -23.48 5.24
C PHE A 168 21.25 -23.11 6.41
N GLU A 169 21.53 -21.82 6.63
CA GLU A 169 22.30 -21.35 7.79
C GLU A 169 21.62 -21.66 9.13
N LEU A 170 20.29 -21.57 9.19
CA LEU A 170 19.51 -21.85 10.39
C LEU A 170 19.32 -23.36 10.64
N ASN A 171 19.13 -24.13 9.57
CA ASN A 171 18.98 -25.58 9.63
C ASN A 171 19.77 -26.27 8.51
N PRO A 172 21.01 -26.70 8.77
CA PRO A 172 21.84 -27.40 7.78
C PRO A 172 21.25 -28.72 7.27
N GLU A 173 20.30 -29.33 8.00
CA GLU A 173 19.62 -30.56 7.55
C GLU A 173 18.80 -30.32 6.28
N LEU A 174 18.35 -29.08 6.04
CA LEU A 174 17.62 -28.71 4.82
C LEU A 174 18.47 -28.83 3.55
N GLU A 175 19.80 -28.86 3.65
CA GLU A 175 20.66 -29.06 2.46
C GLU A 175 20.47 -30.44 1.83
N ARG A 176 19.98 -31.41 2.62
CA ARG A 176 19.70 -32.79 2.18
C ARG A 176 18.21 -33.00 1.88
N ASP A 177 17.37 -32.02 2.15
CA ASP A 177 15.94 -32.09 1.89
C ASP A 177 15.68 -31.97 0.39
N SER A 178 14.95 -32.94 -0.18
CA SER A 178 14.73 -33.01 -1.62
C SER A 178 13.95 -31.82 -2.17
N PHE A 179 13.05 -31.24 -1.38
CA PHE A 179 12.29 -30.06 -1.78
C PHE A 179 13.18 -28.81 -1.78
N ALA A 180 13.95 -28.60 -0.73
CA ALA A 180 14.89 -27.47 -0.67
C ALA A 180 15.98 -27.55 -1.76
N TYR A 181 16.44 -28.77 -2.08
CA TYR A 181 17.35 -29.02 -3.19
C TYR A 181 16.73 -28.69 -4.56
N GLY A 182 15.47 -29.12 -4.79
CA GLY A 182 14.74 -28.78 -6.02
C GLY A 182 14.53 -27.28 -6.18
N LEU A 183 14.19 -26.58 -5.09
CA LEU A 183 14.09 -25.12 -5.06
C LEU A 183 15.44 -24.46 -5.35
N ALA A 184 16.52 -24.94 -4.74
CA ALA A 184 17.87 -24.45 -5.01
C ALA A 184 18.23 -24.60 -6.50
N SER A 185 18.00 -25.77 -7.07
CA SER A 185 18.26 -26.07 -8.49
C SER A 185 17.46 -25.17 -9.43
N ALA A 186 16.18 -24.95 -9.13
CA ALA A 186 15.33 -24.07 -9.91
C ALA A 186 15.77 -22.60 -9.83
N LEU A 187 16.29 -22.16 -8.68
CA LEU A 187 16.80 -20.80 -8.48
C LEU A 187 18.17 -20.56 -9.12
N THR A 188 19.01 -21.59 -9.20
CA THR A 188 20.36 -21.49 -9.78
C THR A 188 20.43 -21.86 -11.26
N GLY A 189 19.31 -22.31 -11.85
CA GLY A 189 19.24 -22.66 -13.27
C GLY A 189 19.82 -24.04 -13.61
N GLY A 190 19.90 -24.95 -12.64
CA GLY A 190 20.25 -26.36 -12.86
C GLY A 190 21.72 -26.66 -13.20
N GLY A 191 22.60 -25.67 -13.22
CA GLY A 191 24.05 -25.88 -13.41
C GLY A 191 24.76 -26.20 -12.09
N GLY A 192 25.63 -27.21 -12.08
CA GLY A 192 26.50 -27.54 -10.93
C GLY A 192 25.77 -28.04 -9.69
N ASP A 193 26.44 -27.96 -8.53
CA ASP A 193 25.83 -28.25 -7.22
C ASP A 193 25.00 -27.02 -6.78
N PRO A 194 23.66 -27.11 -6.77
CA PRO A 194 22.80 -25.99 -6.47
C PRO A 194 22.95 -25.50 -5.02
N ILE A 195 23.31 -26.38 -4.07
CA ILE A 195 23.53 -25.99 -2.68
C ILE A 195 24.80 -25.16 -2.56
N ALA A 196 25.88 -25.60 -3.24
CA ALA A 196 27.13 -24.85 -3.29
C ALA A 196 26.91 -23.46 -3.91
N LEU A 197 26.13 -23.37 -5.00
CA LEU A 197 25.80 -22.10 -5.65
C LEU A 197 24.93 -21.19 -4.78
N VAL A 198 23.95 -21.72 -4.06
CA VAL A 198 23.15 -20.93 -3.09
C VAL A 198 24.06 -20.39 -1.98
N LYS A 199 25.00 -21.20 -1.47
CA LYS A 199 25.97 -20.74 -0.45
C LYS A 199 26.96 -19.70 -0.99
N GLN A 200 27.46 -19.93 -2.22
CA GLN A 200 28.39 -19.06 -2.92
C GLN A 200 27.76 -17.80 -3.47
N SER A 201 26.43 -17.74 -3.59
CA SER A 201 25.70 -16.50 -3.87
C SER A 201 26.13 -15.49 -2.81
N SER A 202 27.06 -14.64 -3.24
CA SER A 202 28.05 -14.03 -2.38
C SER A 202 27.35 -12.92 -1.63
N LYS A 203 27.62 -12.83 -0.33
CA LYS A 203 27.08 -11.84 0.61
C LYS A 203 26.60 -10.57 -0.10
N PRO A 204 25.28 -10.40 -0.30
CA PRO A 204 24.77 -9.09 -0.59
C PRO A 204 24.65 -8.30 0.72
N GLU A 205 25.30 -8.69 1.84
CA GLU A 205 25.27 -7.84 3.05
C GLU A 205 25.75 -6.41 2.78
N ASP A 206 26.61 -6.16 1.79
CA ASP A 206 26.87 -4.77 1.38
C ASP A 206 25.89 -4.25 0.32
N LYS A 207 25.47 -5.07 -0.65
CA LYS A 207 24.57 -4.61 -1.74
C LYS A 207 23.09 -4.64 -1.39
N ALA A 208 22.59 -5.71 -0.77
CA ALA A 208 21.26 -5.81 -0.19
C ALA A 208 21.10 -4.91 1.04
N THR A 209 22.10 -4.67 1.89
CA THR A 209 21.92 -3.65 2.95
C THR A 209 21.90 -2.26 2.34
N LYS A 210 22.74 -1.95 1.35
CA LYS A 210 22.63 -0.69 0.59
C LYS A 210 21.30 -0.58 -0.17
N ALA A 211 20.80 -1.66 -0.76
CA ALA A 211 19.52 -1.68 -1.47
C ALA A 211 18.33 -1.59 -0.50
N LEU A 212 18.39 -2.22 0.67
CA LEU A 212 17.36 -2.14 1.71
C LEU A 212 17.35 -0.74 2.35
N VAL A 213 18.53 -0.14 2.56
CA VAL A 213 18.67 1.25 3.01
C VAL A 213 18.16 2.20 1.93
N ALA A 214 18.49 1.98 0.65
CA ALA A 214 17.98 2.78 -0.46
C ALA A 214 16.46 2.61 -0.64
N GLN A 215 15.93 1.40 -0.46
CA GLN A 215 14.50 1.10 -0.53
C GLN A 215 13.75 1.70 0.66
N GLY A 216 14.35 1.66 1.87
CA GLY A 216 13.84 2.34 3.05
C GLY A 216 13.84 3.86 2.87
N ALA A 217 14.93 4.42 2.34
CA ALA A 217 15.06 5.85 2.06
C ALA A 217 14.05 6.33 1.03
N THR A 218 13.88 5.59 -0.08
CA THR A 218 12.86 5.91 -1.10
C THR A 218 11.44 5.77 -0.56
N THR A 219 11.18 4.76 0.29
CA THR A 219 9.87 4.60 0.93
C THR A 219 9.57 5.73 1.90
N ALA A 220 10.55 6.12 2.72
CA ALA A 220 10.43 7.23 3.66
C ALA A 220 10.28 8.57 2.96
N LEU A 221 11.04 8.81 1.88
CA LEU A 221 10.92 10.01 1.06
C LEU A 221 9.55 10.11 0.40
N ASN A 222 9.07 9.02 -0.22
CA ASN A 222 7.73 8.99 -0.82
C ASN A 222 6.65 9.24 0.23
N PHE A 223 6.80 8.67 1.43
CA PHE A 223 5.89 8.96 2.54
C PHE A 223 5.96 10.45 2.94
N ALA A 224 7.14 11.02 3.13
CA ALA A 224 7.31 12.43 3.47
C ALA A 224 6.70 13.37 2.42
N ILE A 225 6.85 13.06 1.13
CA ILE A 225 6.21 13.79 0.03
C ILE A 225 4.69 13.69 0.13
N GLU A 226 4.13 12.50 0.39
CA GLU A 226 2.69 12.33 0.60
C GLU A 226 2.19 13.16 1.80
N MET A 227 2.95 13.23 2.90
CA MET A 227 2.59 14.04 4.07
C MET A 227 2.69 15.54 3.80
N ALA A 228 3.66 15.97 2.99
CA ALA A 228 3.77 17.36 2.56
C ALA A 228 2.58 17.77 1.69
N ILE A 229 2.21 16.93 0.72
CA ILE A 229 1.02 17.14 -0.13
C ILE A 229 -0.25 17.22 0.72
N LEU A 230 -0.42 16.30 1.67
CA LEU A 230 -1.57 16.32 2.58
C LEU A 230 -1.63 17.63 3.40
N THR A 231 -0.48 18.08 3.90
CA THR A 231 -0.39 19.33 4.66
C THR A 231 -0.81 20.52 3.81
N ILE A 232 -0.39 20.57 2.55
CA ILE A 232 -0.82 21.61 1.60
C ILE A 232 -2.34 21.54 1.39
N VAL A 233 -2.91 20.34 1.21
CA VAL A 233 -4.36 20.15 1.08
C VAL A 233 -5.12 20.69 2.29
N PHE A 234 -4.65 20.44 3.52
CA PHE A 234 -5.29 20.99 4.72
C PHE A 234 -5.15 22.51 4.84
N ILE A 235 -3.96 23.06 4.55
CA ILE A 235 -3.76 24.52 4.53
C ILE A 235 -4.73 25.17 3.53
N MET A 236 -4.86 24.61 2.33
CA MET A 236 -5.80 25.08 1.32
C MET A 236 -7.25 24.98 1.79
N TYR A 237 -7.64 23.83 2.36
CA TYR A 237 -8.97 23.62 2.92
C TYR A 237 -9.32 24.68 3.98
N PHE A 238 -8.42 24.93 4.95
CA PHE A 238 -8.64 25.94 5.97
C PHE A 238 -8.69 27.34 5.40
N ALA A 239 -7.81 27.68 4.46
CA ALA A 239 -7.83 29.00 3.80
C ALA A 239 -9.16 29.26 3.08
N ILE A 240 -9.67 28.26 2.34
CA ILE A 240 -10.97 28.34 1.66
C ILE A 240 -12.10 28.46 2.68
N SER A 241 -12.10 27.62 3.72
CA SER A 241 -13.14 27.60 4.75
C SER A 241 -13.19 28.91 5.53
N TYR A 242 -12.04 29.48 5.91
CA TYR A 242 -11.96 30.77 6.61
C TYR A 242 -12.50 31.90 5.75
N ARG A 243 -12.12 31.94 4.47
CA ARG A 243 -12.66 32.93 3.53
C ARG A 243 -14.18 32.80 3.42
N LYS A 244 -14.69 31.58 3.28
CA LYS A 244 -16.13 31.33 3.17
C LYS A 244 -16.87 31.72 4.44
N PHE A 245 -16.32 31.41 5.61
CA PHE A 245 -16.89 31.82 6.87
C PHE A 245 -16.91 33.35 7.02
N ALA A 246 -15.87 34.07 6.58
CA ALA A 246 -15.86 35.53 6.56
C ALA A 246 -16.95 36.11 5.63
N GLU A 247 -17.16 35.50 4.44
CA GLU A 247 -18.23 35.90 3.51
C GLU A 247 -19.62 35.67 4.14
N ILE A 248 -19.84 34.54 4.81
CA ILE A 248 -21.09 34.22 5.53
C ILE A 248 -21.31 35.20 6.70
N ALA A 249 -20.27 35.47 7.47
CA ALA A 249 -20.30 36.42 8.59
C ALA A 249 -20.67 37.83 8.12
N ALA A 250 -20.09 38.31 7.02
CA ALA A 250 -20.44 39.60 6.45
C ALA A 250 -21.91 39.63 5.99
N GLY A 251 -22.40 38.57 5.36
CA GLY A 251 -23.81 38.44 4.96
C GLY A 251 -24.78 38.46 6.15
N LEU A 252 -24.44 37.77 7.24
CA LEU A 252 -25.23 37.79 8.48
C LEU A 252 -25.26 39.17 9.13
N SER A 253 -24.12 39.88 9.14
CA SER A 253 -24.05 41.25 9.66
C SER A 253 -24.96 42.19 8.87
N GLN A 254 -24.93 42.11 7.53
CA GLN A 254 -25.81 42.91 6.67
C GLN A 254 -27.29 42.60 6.90
N TYR A 255 -27.66 41.33 7.03
CA TYR A 255 -29.03 40.92 7.33
C TYR A 255 -29.53 41.42 8.69
N ALA A 256 -28.65 41.40 9.68
CA ALA A 256 -28.98 41.90 11.00
C ALA A 256 -29.25 43.42 11.00
N MET A 257 -28.45 44.18 10.24
CA MET A 257 -28.67 45.62 10.06
C MET A 257 -30.00 45.92 9.37
N THR A 258 -30.42 45.11 8.38
CA THR A 258 -31.70 45.32 7.68
C THR A 258 -32.91 44.92 8.51
N THR A 259 -32.77 43.99 9.46
CA THR A 259 -33.85 43.52 10.35
C THR A 259 -33.97 44.32 11.65
N GLY A 260 -33.10 45.32 11.86
CA GLY A 260 -33.12 46.15 13.07
C GLY A 260 -32.61 45.43 14.32
N ALA A 261 -31.85 44.34 14.16
CA ALA A 261 -31.23 43.66 15.29
C ALA A 261 -30.19 44.57 15.96
N SER A 262 -30.18 44.60 17.29
CA SER A 262 -29.30 45.49 18.06
C SER A 262 -27.82 45.19 17.82
N SER A 263 -27.03 46.25 17.62
CA SER A 263 -25.59 46.21 17.30
C SER A 263 -24.70 45.50 18.33
N ALA A 264 -25.15 45.34 19.58
CA ALA A 264 -24.38 44.71 20.65
C ALA A 264 -24.03 43.23 20.38
N SER A 265 -24.76 42.55 19.49
CA SER A 265 -24.56 41.12 19.18
C SER A 265 -23.45 40.88 18.15
N PHE A 266 -22.91 41.93 17.50
CA PHE A 266 -22.08 41.80 16.29
C PHE A 266 -20.61 42.14 16.48
N THR A 267 -20.18 42.57 17.67
CA THR A 267 -18.77 42.93 17.94
C THR A 267 -17.80 41.77 17.66
N ALA A 268 -18.21 40.53 17.94
CA ALA A 268 -17.40 39.34 17.62
C ALA A 268 -17.34 39.04 16.11
N LEU A 269 -18.42 39.36 15.37
CA LEU A 269 -18.52 39.18 13.94
C LEU A 269 -17.69 40.25 13.19
N ASP A 270 -17.69 41.48 13.68
CA ASP A 270 -16.86 42.57 13.19
C ASP A 270 -15.37 42.31 13.46
N LEU A 271 -15.02 41.77 14.64
CA LEU A 271 -13.66 41.33 14.90
C LEU A 271 -13.21 40.23 13.92
N PHE A 272 -14.09 39.29 13.59
CA PHE A 272 -13.78 38.24 12.62
C PHE A 272 -13.59 38.78 11.20
N THR A 273 -14.48 39.67 10.74
CA THR A 273 -14.41 40.26 9.39
C THR A 273 -13.28 41.27 9.25
N SER A 274 -12.90 41.97 10.33
CA SER A 274 -11.76 42.89 10.37
C SER A 274 -10.41 42.18 10.35
N SER A 275 -10.39 40.86 10.52
CA SER A 275 -9.16 40.08 10.48
C SER A 275 -8.48 40.24 9.12
N THR A 276 -7.27 40.81 9.11
CA THR A 276 -6.57 41.09 7.87
C THR A 276 -6.29 39.82 7.07
N ARG A 277 -6.17 39.93 5.75
CA ARG A 277 -5.80 38.80 4.86
C ARG A 277 -4.59 38.01 5.38
N ASN A 278 -3.63 38.70 6.00
CA ASN A 278 -2.44 38.08 6.57
C ASN A 278 -2.75 37.24 7.83
N GLN A 279 -3.66 37.69 8.70
CA GLN A 279 -4.09 36.91 9.87
C GLN A 279 -4.85 35.64 9.47
N LEU A 280 -5.67 35.71 8.41
CA LEU A 280 -6.35 34.54 7.86
C LEU A 280 -5.35 33.50 7.32
N LEU A 281 -4.30 33.95 6.63
CA LEU A 281 -3.26 33.06 6.11
C LEU A 281 -2.45 32.41 7.24
N VAL A 282 -2.07 33.18 8.26
CA VAL A 282 -1.37 32.63 9.44
C VAL A 282 -2.25 31.63 10.19
N SER A 283 -3.54 31.92 10.33
CA SER A 283 -4.50 31.01 10.98
C SER A 283 -4.68 29.73 10.17
N ALA A 284 -4.84 29.83 8.85
CA ALA A 284 -4.94 28.68 7.96
C ALA A 284 -3.68 27.80 7.99
N LEU A 285 -2.49 28.43 8.01
CA LEU A 285 -1.22 27.72 8.13
C LEU A 285 -1.14 26.98 9.48
N THR A 286 -1.42 27.68 10.58
CA THR A 286 -1.34 27.13 11.94
C THR A 286 -2.31 25.96 12.11
N GLN A 287 -3.57 26.11 11.69
CA GLN A 287 -4.56 25.05 11.77
C GLN A 287 -4.29 23.90 10.81
N GLY A 288 -3.86 24.20 9.57
CA GLY A 288 -3.50 23.17 8.59
C GLY A 288 -2.39 22.26 9.11
N ILE A 289 -1.32 22.84 9.66
CA ILE A 289 -0.23 22.08 10.29
C ILE A 289 -0.73 21.32 11.52
N GLY A 290 -1.51 21.97 12.39
CA GLY A 290 -2.07 21.34 13.59
C GLY A 290 -2.93 20.12 13.28
N VAL A 291 -3.80 20.21 12.27
CA VAL A 291 -4.64 19.09 11.81
C VAL A 291 -3.82 17.99 11.16
N THR A 292 -2.76 18.30 10.38
CA THR A 292 -1.84 17.26 9.90
C THR A 292 -1.24 16.49 11.06
N ILE A 293 -0.64 17.18 12.03
CA ILE A 293 0.05 16.54 13.17
C ILE A 293 -0.94 15.70 13.98
N SER A 294 -2.11 16.27 14.28
CA SER A 294 -3.20 15.59 14.98
C SER A 294 -3.67 14.34 14.22
N GLY A 295 -3.88 14.45 12.90
CA GLY A 295 -4.28 13.34 12.04
C GLY A 295 -3.24 12.22 11.98
N ILE A 296 -1.95 12.54 11.95
CA ILE A 296 -0.86 11.57 12.05
C ILE A 296 -0.90 10.84 13.39
N ALA A 297 -0.99 11.59 14.49
CA ALA A 297 -1.04 11.02 15.83
C ALA A 297 -2.26 10.12 16.02
N GLN A 298 -3.42 10.56 15.51
CA GLN A 298 -4.65 9.77 15.54
C GLN A 298 -4.52 8.49 14.70
N ALA A 299 -3.98 8.57 13.48
CA ALA A 299 -3.76 7.40 12.62
C ALA A 299 -2.75 6.43 13.26
N PHE A 300 -1.70 6.92 13.90
CA PHE A 300 -0.76 6.09 14.65
C PHE A 300 -1.45 5.39 15.83
N LEU A 301 -2.26 6.10 16.61
CA LEU A 301 -3.03 5.49 17.70
C LEU A 301 -3.99 4.42 17.19
N MET A 302 -4.67 4.68 16.06
CA MET A 302 -5.51 3.70 15.37
C MET A 302 -4.74 2.43 15.01
N PHE A 303 -3.52 2.59 14.48
CA PHE A 303 -2.68 1.45 14.14
C PHE A 303 -2.33 0.61 15.38
N VAL A 304 -1.96 1.25 16.49
CA VAL A 304 -1.67 0.58 17.76
C VAL A 304 -2.90 -0.19 18.26
N VAL A 305 -4.07 0.47 18.29
CA VAL A 305 -5.34 -0.17 18.67
C VAL A 305 -5.68 -1.33 17.72
N GLY A 306 -5.44 -1.16 16.42
CA GLY A 306 -5.63 -2.21 15.41
C GLY A 306 -4.76 -3.44 15.66
N ILE A 307 -3.49 -3.27 16.05
CA ILE A 307 -2.63 -4.39 16.47
C ILE A 307 -3.19 -5.07 17.72
N LEU A 308 -3.63 -4.29 18.73
CA LEU A 308 -4.16 -4.83 19.99
C LEU A 308 -5.43 -5.70 19.78
N ILE A 309 -6.21 -5.44 18.73
CA ILE A 309 -7.41 -6.21 18.37
C ILE A 309 -7.07 -7.40 17.44
N GLY A 310 -5.77 -7.65 17.20
CA GLY A 310 -5.25 -8.79 16.43
C GLY A 310 -4.98 -8.51 14.95
N GLY A 311 -4.73 -7.26 14.58
CA GLY A 311 -4.50 -6.85 13.19
C GLY A 311 -3.05 -7.08 12.76
N THR A 312 -2.85 -7.42 11.49
CA THR A 312 -1.52 -7.77 10.95
C THR A 312 -0.99 -6.76 9.92
N GLY A 313 -1.54 -5.55 9.93
CA GLY A 313 -1.18 -4.49 8.97
C GLY A 313 0.24 -3.95 9.14
N ASN A 314 0.83 -3.44 8.04
CA ASN A 314 2.07 -2.67 8.07
C ASN A 314 1.75 -1.20 8.40
N LEU A 315 2.50 -0.59 9.34
CA LEU A 315 2.28 0.80 9.76
C LEU A 315 2.31 1.79 8.60
N LEU A 316 3.29 1.69 7.69
CA LEU A 316 3.44 2.64 6.59
C LEU A 316 2.29 2.52 5.59
N ASP A 317 1.90 1.29 5.25
CA ASP A 317 0.77 1.05 4.34
C ASP A 317 -0.55 1.50 4.97
N PHE A 318 -0.70 1.28 6.29
CA PHE A 318 -1.84 1.76 7.07
C PHE A 318 -1.92 3.28 7.03
N LEU A 319 -0.84 3.98 7.42
CA LEU A 319 -0.77 5.44 7.45
C LEU A 319 -1.06 6.02 6.07
N ARG A 320 -0.44 5.51 5.00
CA ARG A 320 -0.72 5.96 3.63
C ARG A 320 -2.18 5.79 3.25
N THR A 321 -2.74 4.62 3.54
CA THR A 321 -4.13 4.30 3.19
C THR A 321 -5.10 5.26 3.90
N VAL A 322 -4.96 5.40 5.22
CA VAL A 322 -5.82 6.27 6.03
C VAL A 322 -5.66 7.72 5.60
N MET A 323 -4.43 8.20 5.39
CA MET A 323 -4.19 9.61 5.03
C MET A 323 -4.70 9.97 3.63
N ARG A 324 -4.62 9.06 2.65
CA ARG A 324 -5.21 9.30 1.32
C ARG A 324 -6.74 9.38 1.36
N VAL A 325 -7.38 8.54 2.17
CA VAL A 325 -8.84 8.60 2.37
C VAL A 325 -9.20 9.92 3.06
N THR A 326 -8.48 10.30 4.11
CA THR A 326 -8.65 11.59 4.78
C THR A 326 -8.50 12.75 3.78
N ALA A 327 -7.44 12.76 2.96
CA ALA A 327 -7.23 13.78 1.93
C ALA A 327 -8.43 13.89 0.98
N GLY A 328 -8.93 12.75 0.49
CA GLY A 328 -10.09 12.70 -0.41
C GLY A 328 -11.35 13.28 0.22
N ILE A 329 -11.61 13.00 1.49
CA ILE A 329 -12.75 13.55 2.24
C ILE A 329 -12.62 15.07 2.34
N TYR A 330 -11.47 15.59 2.76
CA TYR A 330 -11.27 17.04 2.91
C TYR A 330 -11.26 17.79 1.57
N LEU A 331 -10.78 17.16 0.48
CA LEU A 331 -10.92 17.71 -0.86
C LEU A 331 -12.39 17.80 -1.29
N ALA A 332 -13.20 16.77 -0.99
CA ALA A 332 -14.62 16.79 -1.29
C ALA A 332 -15.35 17.88 -0.50
N ILE A 333 -15.07 18.01 0.81
CA ILE A 333 -15.63 19.09 1.65
C ILE A 333 -15.18 20.46 1.11
N GLY A 334 -13.89 20.64 0.82
CA GLY A 334 -13.36 21.88 0.25
C GLY A 334 -14.01 22.25 -1.11
N ALA A 335 -14.31 21.25 -1.95
CA ALA A 335 -15.02 21.46 -3.20
C ALA A 335 -16.45 21.98 -2.96
N VAL A 336 -17.16 21.49 -1.94
CA VAL A 336 -18.48 22.03 -1.56
C VAL A 336 -18.34 23.51 -1.16
N PHE A 337 -17.34 23.87 -0.35
CA PHE A 337 -17.09 25.27 0.00
C PHE A 337 -16.78 26.16 -1.22
N LEU A 338 -16.12 25.63 -2.25
CA LEU A 338 -15.84 26.37 -3.48
C LEU A 338 -17.06 26.53 -4.39
N ILE A 339 -17.85 25.48 -4.55
CA ILE A 339 -18.99 25.44 -5.48
C ILE A 339 -20.15 26.32 -4.97
N PHE A 340 -20.41 26.29 -3.66
CA PHE A 340 -21.58 26.95 -3.09
C PHE A 340 -21.28 28.41 -2.70
N PRO A 341 -22.03 29.40 -3.22
CA PRO A 341 -21.86 30.81 -2.85
C PRO A 341 -22.23 31.02 -1.38
N ALA A 342 -21.62 32.00 -0.71
CA ALA A 342 -21.81 32.24 0.72
C ALA A 342 -23.29 32.40 1.14
N SER A 343 -24.11 33.03 0.29
CA SER A 343 -25.55 33.20 0.53
C SER A 343 -26.31 31.87 0.64
N SER A 344 -25.87 30.82 -0.07
CA SER A 344 -26.53 29.50 -0.01
C SER A 344 -26.30 28.76 1.30
N TRP A 345 -25.33 29.20 2.12
CA TRP A 345 -25.08 28.62 3.44
C TRP A 345 -26.03 29.17 4.51
N LEU A 346 -26.81 30.20 4.19
CA LEU A 346 -27.79 30.77 5.11
C LEU A 346 -29.11 29.99 5.04
N PRO A 347 -29.81 29.82 6.18
CA PRO A 347 -31.10 29.13 6.21
C PRO A 347 -32.21 29.95 5.53
N VAL A 348 -31.97 31.23 5.25
CA VAL A 348 -32.92 32.17 4.66
C VAL A 348 -32.23 32.88 3.51
N ASP A 349 -32.93 33.01 2.38
CA ASP A 349 -32.51 33.84 1.26
C ASP A 349 -32.64 35.31 1.66
N LEU A 350 -31.50 36.00 1.69
CA LEU A 350 -31.43 37.41 2.09
C LEU A 350 -32.24 38.34 1.19
N ALA A 351 -32.47 37.97 -0.08
CA ALA A 351 -33.22 38.80 -1.02
C ALA A 351 -34.74 38.67 -0.83
N THR A 352 -35.21 37.47 -0.49
CA THR A 352 -36.65 37.14 -0.46
C THR A 352 -37.21 36.93 0.95
N GLY A 353 -36.34 36.74 1.95
CA GLY A 353 -36.71 36.36 3.31
C GLY A 353 -37.27 34.94 3.43
N GLN A 354 -37.28 34.16 2.34
CA GLN A 354 -37.81 32.80 2.31
C GLN A 354 -36.75 31.79 2.74
N PRO A 355 -37.13 30.69 3.42
CA PRO A 355 -36.20 29.63 3.76
C PRO A 355 -35.58 29.02 2.51
N THR A 356 -34.27 28.74 2.54
CA THR A 356 -33.58 28.08 1.42
C THR A 356 -34.03 26.62 1.35
N THR A 357 -34.44 26.17 0.16
CA THR A 357 -34.90 24.78 -0.06
C THR A 357 -33.78 23.75 -0.02
N PHE A 358 -32.53 24.19 -0.22
CA PHE A 358 -31.35 23.34 -0.19
C PHE A 358 -30.25 23.98 0.67
N SER A 359 -29.81 23.24 1.68
CA SER A 359 -28.70 23.65 2.54
C SER A 359 -27.44 22.84 2.23
N PRO A 360 -26.31 23.49 1.88
CA PRO A 360 -25.02 22.81 1.68
C PRO A 360 -24.57 22.00 2.91
N PHE A 361 -25.06 22.30 4.11
CA PHE A 361 -24.81 21.51 5.31
C PHE A 361 -25.30 20.06 5.21
N ILE A 362 -26.40 19.82 4.48
CA ILE A 362 -26.90 18.45 4.23
C ILE A 362 -25.87 17.67 3.40
N LEU A 363 -25.34 18.29 2.35
CA LEU A 363 -24.32 17.67 1.51
C LEU A 363 -23.02 17.42 2.29
N LEU A 364 -22.60 18.37 3.14
CA LEU A 364 -21.46 18.16 4.04
C LEU A 364 -21.71 16.99 5.01
N GLY A 365 -22.91 16.89 5.58
CA GLY A 365 -23.31 15.77 6.44
C GLY A 365 -23.21 14.42 5.71
N ILE A 366 -23.67 14.35 4.46
CA ILE A 366 -23.56 13.16 3.62
C ILE A 366 -22.09 12.82 3.34
N ILE A 367 -21.26 13.80 2.95
CA ILE A 367 -19.83 13.58 2.68
C ILE A 367 -19.12 13.12 3.95
N ALA A 368 -19.40 13.71 5.11
CA ALA A 368 -18.82 13.31 6.38
C ALA A 368 -19.24 11.89 6.78
N PHE A 369 -20.51 11.53 6.58
CA PHE A 369 -21.02 10.18 6.85
C PHE A 369 -20.38 9.13 5.94
N VAL A 370 -20.41 9.34 4.62
CA VAL A 370 -19.77 8.44 3.64
C VAL A 370 -18.27 8.37 3.87
N GLY A 371 -17.63 9.50 4.14
CA GLY A 371 -16.22 9.60 4.48
C GLY A 371 -15.88 8.75 5.70
N SER A 372 -16.68 8.83 6.76
CA SER A 372 -16.50 8.02 7.97
C SER A 372 -16.60 6.52 7.67
N ILE A 373 -17.56 6.09 6.84
CA ILE A 373 -17.70 4.69 6.42
C ILE A 373 -16.48 4.23 5.62
N LEU A 374 -16.02 5.03 4.65
CA LEU A 374 -14.83 4.71 3.86
C LEU A 374 -13.60 4.59 4.77
N TRP A 375 -13.48 5.50 5.73
CA TRP A 375 -12.39 5.50 6.69
C TRP A 375 -12.36 4.22 7.54
N VAL A 376 -13.51 3.82 8.10
CA VAL A 376 -13.69 2.53 8.79
C VAL A 376 -13.28 1.36 7.91
N TYR A 377 -13.79 1.33 6.68
CA TYR A 377 -13.57 0.24 5.74
C TYR A 377 -12.09 0.10 5.38
N PHE A 378 -11.43 1.20 5.00
CA PHE A 378 -10.03 1.18 4.59
C PHE A 378 -9.08 0.91 5.75
N ALA A 379 -9.36 1.45 6.94
CA ALA A 379 -8.54 1.18 8.12
C ALA A 379 -8.69 -0.30 8.56
N GLY A 380 -9.92 -0.85 8.53
CA GLY A 380 -10.15 -2.27 8.76
C GLY A 380 -9.43 -3.16 7.74
N ARG A 381 -9.54 -2.84 6.45
CA ARG A 381 -8.86 -3.57 5.37
C ARG A 381 -7.33 -3.56 5.54
N ALA A 382 -6.75 -2.44 5.95
CA ALA A 382 -5.32 -2.31 6.18
C ALA A 382 -4.80 -3.22 7.32
N HIS A 383 -5.65 -3.58 8.28
CA HIS A 383 -5.33 -4.54 9.35
C HIS A 383 -5.77 -5.99 9.05
N GLY A 384 -6.40 -6.26 7.90
CA GLY A 384 -6.97 -7.57 7.59
C GLY A 384 -8.27 -7.87 8.37
N PHE A 385 -8.98 -6.83 8.79
CA PHE A 385 -10.21 -6.92 9.56
C PHE A 385 -11.47 -6.82 8.71
N GLY A 386 -12.55 -7.41 9.24
CA GLY A 386 -13.91 -7.10 8.79
C GLY A 386 -14.39 -5.74 9.31
N PHE A 387 -15.46 -5.22 8.70
CA PHE A 387 -16.04 -3.89 8.98
C PHE A 387 -16.31 -3.64 10.47
N PHE A 388 -16.92 -4.59 11.18
CA PHE A 388 -17.27 -4.44 12.61
C PHE A 388 -16.06 -4.23 13.53
N LYS A 389 -14.94 -4.93 13.26
CA LYS A 389 -13.69 -4.70 14.00
C LYS A 389 -13.10 -3.33 13.68
N GLY A 390 -13.27 -2.85 12.44
CA GLY A 390 -12.93 -1.48 12.05
C GLY A 390 -13.71 -0.44 12.86
N CYS A 391 -15.02 -0.63 13.05
CA CYS A 391 -15.84 0.25 13.90
C CYS A 391 -15.33 0.27 15.35
N ALA A 392 -15.09 -0.90 15.94
CA ALA A 392 -14.58 -1.00 17.31
C ALA A 392 -13.23 -0.30 17.49
N MET A 393 -12.31 -0.49 16.52
CA MET A 393 -11.01 0.18 16.50
C MET A 393 -11.16 1.71 16.50
N ILE A 394 -12.08 2.26 15.71
CA ILE A 394 -12.31 3.72 15.67
C ILE A 394 -12.85 4.24 17.00
N VAL A 395 -13.85 3.57 17.59
CA VAL A 395 -14.40 3.97 18.89
C VAL A 395 -13.31 3.98 19.97
N LEU A 396 -12.51 2.92 20.05
CA LEU A 396 -11.41 2.82 21.02
C LEU A 396 -10.32 3.87 20.76
N THR A 397 -10.00 4.13 19.49
CA THR A 397 -9.05 5.20 19.14
C THR A 397 -9.58 6.56 19.55
N SER A 398 -10.86 6.86 19.31
CA SER A 398 -11.47 8.13 19.71
C SER A 398 -11.39 8.33 21.22
N ILE A 399 -11.71 7.31 22.02
CA ILE A 399 -11.57 7.36 23.49
C ILE A 399 -10.12 7.63 23.89
N GLY A 400 -9.17 6.84 23.37
CA GLY A 400 -7.75 7.01 23.69
C GLY A 400 -7.20 8.38 23.26
N PHE A 401 -7.64 8.88 22.12
CA PHE A 401 -7.23 10.18 21.59
C PHE A 401 -7.80 11.32 22.45
N SER A 402 -9.06 11.24 22.87
CA SER A 402 -9.66 12.21 23.78
C SER A 402 -8.92 12.28 25.12
N ILE A 403 -8.52 11.13 25.68
CA ILE A 403 -7.71 11.07 26.91
C ILE A 403 -6.34 11.72 26.68
N LEU A 404 -5.67 11.40 25.57
CA LEU A 404 -4.37 11.99 25.23
C LEU A 404 -4.45 13.51 25.12
N VAL A 405 -5.44 14.04 24.39
CA VAL A 405 -5.67 15.48 24.23
C VAL A 405 -5.97 16.12 25.59
N PHE A 406 -6.78 15.49 26.44
CA PHE A 406 -7.06 15.97 27.78
C PHE A 406 -5.81 16.08 28.65
N ILE A 407 -4.94 15.06 28.63
CA ILE A 407 -3.66 15.08 29.35
C ILE A 407 -2.75 16.20 28.83
N VAL A 408 -2.59 16.32 27.51
CA VAL A 408 -1.78 17.39 26.91
C VAL A 408 -2.34 18.76 27.29
N ALA A 409 -3.66 18.95 27.27
CA ALA A 409 -4.30 20.19 27.67
C ALA A 409 -4.11 20.51 29.16
N LEU A 410 -4.12 19.50 30.04
CA LEU A 410 -3.78 19.68 31.45
C LEU A 410 -2.32 20.09 31.62
N LEU A 411 -1.39 19.42 30.94
CA LEU A 411 0.05 19.71 31.02
C LEU A 411 0.41 21.07 30.42
N ALA A 412 -0.35 21.54 29.42
CA ALA A 412 -0.13 22.83 28.78
C ALA A 412 -0.70 24.03 29.57
N ARG A 413 -1.44 23.82 30.67
CA ARG A 413 -1.95 24.92 31.49
C ARG A 413 -0.81 25.61 32.25
N PRO A 414 -0.53 26.90 31.98
CA PRO A 414 0.60 27.62 32.58
C PRO A 414 0.51 27.79 34.11
N SER A 415 -0.70 27.66 34.69
CA SER A 415 -0.92 27.72 36.14
C SER A 415 -0.32 26.51 36.88
N ILE A 416 -0.28 25.33 36.26
CA ILE A 416 0.26 24.13 36.93
C ILE A 416 1.79 24.21 37.03
N THR A 417 2.45 24.79 36.02
CA THR A 417 3.91 24.95 36.03
C THR A 417 4.42 26.03 37.00
N THR A 418 3.58 27.01 37.34
CA THR A 418 3.96 28.11 38.25
C THR A 418 3.61 27.81 39.71
N ASP A 419 2.58 27.00 39.97
CA ASP A 419 2.16 26.62 41.34
C ASP A 419 2.78 25.30 41.86
N LEU A 420 3.43 24.50 41.01
CA LEU A 420 4.06 23.23 41.41
C LEU A 420 5.06 23.35 42.59
N PRO A 421 5.88 24.42 42.72
CA PRO A 421 6.77 24.59 43.87
C PRO A 421 6.01 24.70 45.21
N GLY A 422 4.82 25.31 45.20
CA GLY A 422 3.99 25.50 46.39
C GLY A 422 3.33 24.22 46.90
N ILE A 423 3.10 23.25 46.02
CA ILE A 423 2.50 21.94 46.37
C ILE A 423 3.58 20.94 46.82
N ILE A 424 4.78 20.99 46.23
CA ILE A 424 5.87 20.03 46.52
C ILE A 424 6.63 20.39 47.80
N MET A 425 6.81 21.68 48.13
CA MET A 425 7.51 22.11 49.35
C MET A 425 6.90 21.57 50.68
N PRO A 426 5.59 21.62 50.93
CA PRO A 426 5.04 21.12 52.18
C PRO A 426 5.15 19.60 52.31
N LEU A 427 5.09 18.85 51.20
CA LEU A 427 5.26 17.39 51.20
C LEU A 427 6.71 16.95 51.46
N LEU A 428 7.70 17.79 51.11
CA LEU A 428 9.11 17.54 51.46
C LEU A 428 9.46 17.97 52.89
N SER A 429 8.70 18.86 53.50
CA SER A 429 8.87 19.28 54.91
C SER A 429 8.32 18.26 55.95
N LEU A 430 7.68 17.19 55.48
CA LEU A 430 7.16 16.08 56.28
C LEU A 430 8.11 14.86 56.32
N ARG A 431 9.36 15.03 55.86
CA ARG A 431 10.50 14.15 56.13
C ARG A 431 11.54 14.92 56.92
#